data_AF-A0A3M0ZCR3-F1
#
_entry.id   AF-A0A3M0ZCR3-F1
#
_cell.length_a   1.000
_cell.length_b   1.000
_cell.length_c   1.000
_cell.angle_alpha   90.00
_cell.angle_beta   90.00
_cell.angle_gamma   90.00
#
_symmetry.space_group_name_H-M   'P 1'
#
loop_
_entity.id
_entity.type
_entity.pdbx_description
1 polymer ?
#
loop_
_entity_poly.entity_id
_entity_poly.type
_entity_poly.pdbx_seq_one_letter_code
_entity_poly.pdbx_strand_id
1 'polypeptide(L)'
;MGTIVVAAFEEEVNPAAVSQGQAVRLSVVNPVVVNGVTVIEAGAPVMGEVSIAQTPGAIGKPAKIGVTLQYVTAVDGTRIPISGQTVVEGENKQTTSLVVTILCCVLGLIMKGGEASIPAGSQVKATTLADAEISTSAEQK
;
A
#
# COMPACT_ATOMS: atom_id res chain seq x y z
N MET A 1 4.83 19.36 13.13
CA MET A 1 3.75 18.33 13.06
C MET A 1 3.81 17.75 11.66
N GLY A 2 3.83 16.42 11.51
CA GLY A 2 3.93 15.80 10.18
C GLY A 2 2.70 16.10 9.32
N THR A 3 2.91 16.27 8.02
CA THR A 3 1.82 16.53 7.06
C THR A 3 1.27 15.21 6.54
N ILE A 4 -0.06 15.09 6.46
CA ILE A 4 -0.72 13.90 5.94
C ILE A 4 -0.69 13.94 4.41
N VAL A 5 -0.16 12.88 3.82
CA VAL A 5 -0.10 12.64 2.38
C VAL A 5 -0.98 11.43 2.08
N VAL A 6 -1.89 11.56 1.11
CA VAL A 6 -2.71 10.43 0.65
C VAL A 6 -2.16 9.97 -0.69
N ALA A 7 -1.66 8.74 -0.74
CA ALA A 7 -1.14 8.12 -1.95
C ALA A 7 -2.08 7.01 -2.42
N ALA A 8 -2.28 6.87 -3.71
CA ALA A 8 -3.05 5.80 -4.32
C ALA A 8 -2.15 4.87 -5.13
N PHE A 9 -2.42 3.57 -5.08
CA PHE A 9 -1.75 2.60 -5.95
C PHE A 9 -2.11 2.84 -7.41
N GLU A 10 -1.12 2.91 -8.30
CA GLU A 10 -1.39 3.06 -9.74
C GLU A 10 -1.78 1.74 -10.39
N GLU A 11 -1.30 0.63 -9.84
CA GLU A 11 -1.52 -0.72 -10.34
C GLU A 11 -2.07 -1.62 -9.24
N GLU A 12 -2.72 -2.72 -9.65
CA GLU A 12 -3.10 -3.76 -8.70
C GLU A 12 -1.85 -4.48 -8.19
N VAL A 13 -1.74 -4.62 -6.87
CA VAL A 13 -0.66 -5.35 -6.24
C VAL A 13 -1.22 -6.62 -5.62
N ASN A 14 -0.84 -7.76 -6.17
CA ASN A 14 -1.21 -9.07 -5.64
C ASN A 14 0.05 -9.88 -5.30
N PRO A 15 0.04 -10.67 -4.21
CA PRO A 15 1.22 -11.39 -3.73
C PRO A 15 1.64 -12.55 -4.65
N ALA A 16 0.86 -12.86 -5.69
CA ALA A 16 1.21 -13.85 -6.72
C ALA A 16 2.04 -13.23 -7.86
N ALA A 17 1.84 -11.95 -8.15
CA ALA A 17 2.55 -11.20 -9.20
C ALA A 17 3.74 -10.41 -8.65
N VAL A 18 3.71 -10.03 -7.37
CA VAL A 18 4.79 -9.26 -6.74
C VAL A 18 5.55 -10.06 -5.69
N SER A 19 6.84 -9.76 -5.55
CA SER A 19 7.71 -10.34 -4.52
C SER A 19 8.01 -9.35 -3.41
N GLN A 20 8.37 -9.86 -2.23
CA GLN A 20 8.90 -9.03 -1.15
C GLN A 20 10.16 -8.28 -1.63
N GLY A 21 10.26 -6.99 -1.30
CA GLY A 21 11.33 -6.10 -1.76
C GLY A 21 11.09 -5.45 -3.12
N GLN A 22 9.99 -5.79 -3.80
CA GLN A 22 9.65 -5.16 -5.08
C GLN A 22 9.21 -3.71 -4.85
N ALA A 23 9.71 -2.79 -5.68
CA ALA A 23 9.26 -1.41 -5.68
C ALA A 23 7.84 -1.30 -6.26
N VAL A 24 6.99 -0.51 -5.60
CA VAL A 24 5.62 -0.22 -6.03
C VAL A 24 5.51 1.28 -6.25
N ARG A 25 4.88 1.65 -7.37
CA ARG A 25 4.61 3.04 -7.71
C ARG A 25 3.23 3.43 -7.21
N LEU A 26 3.18 4.53 -6.48
CA LEU A 26 1.95 5.17 -6.06
C LEU A 26 1.96 6.62 -6.53
N SER A 27 0.79 7.22 -6.62
CA SER A 27 0.61 8.62 -6.98
C SER A 27 -0.14 9.37 -5.89
N VAL A 28 0.22 10.62 -5.64
CA VAL A 28 -0.47 11.45 -4.64
C VAL A 28 -1.86 11.81 -5.13
N VAL A 29 -2.89 11.57 -4.32
CA VAL A 29 -4.29 11.85 -4.70
C VAL A 29 -4.62 13.33 -4.51
N ASN A 30 -4.20 13.89 -3.37
CA ASN A 30 -4.50 15.28 -3.00
C ASN A 30 -3.20 16.07 -2.88
N PRO A 31 -3.14 17.29 -3.48
CA PRO A 31 -1.95 18.11 -3.36
C PRO A 31 -1.76 18.52 -1.90
N VAL A 32 -0.50 18.56 -1.47
CA VAL A 32 -0.12 18.88 -0.10
C VAL A 32 0.47 20.27 -0.07
N VAL A 33 -0.23 21.16 0.64
CA VAL A 33 0.16 22.55 0.82
C VAL A 33 0.68 22.74 2.24
N VAL A 34 1.91 23.24 2.36
CA VAL A 34 2.55 23.55 3.65
C VAL A 34 2.90 25.03 3.64
N ASN A 35 2.49 25.76 4.67
CA ASN A 35 2.73 27.22 4.79
C ASN A 35 2.27 28.05 3.56
N GLY A 36 1.22 27.61 2.87
CA GLY A 36 0.69 28.30 1.68
C GLY A 36 1.43 27.97 0.37
N VAL A 37 2.44 27.09 0.41
CA VAL A 37 3.19 26.62 -0.76
C VAL A 37 2.84 25.17 -1.05
N THR A 38 2.53 24.85 -2.32
CA THR A 38 2.34 23.47 -2.77
C THR A 38 3.68 22.75 -2.79
N VAL A 39 3.82 21.79 -1.88
CA VAL A 39 5.03 20.97 -1.70
C VAL A 39 5.02 19.76 -2.61
N ILE A 40 3.85 19.13 -2.67
CA ILE A 40 3.61 17.90 -3.38
C ILE A 40 2.36 18.12 -4.23
N GLU A 41 2.50 18.01 -5.53
CA GLU A 41 1.36 18.07 -6.45
C GLU A 41 0.55 16.77 -6.43
N ALA A 42 -0.73 16.88 -6.81
CA ALA A 42 -1.50 15.70 -7.13
C ALA A 42 -0.86 15.00 -8.34
N GLY A 43 -0.74 13.68 -8.27
CA GLY A 43 -0.04 12.87 -9.26
C GLY A 43 1.47 12.74 -9.01
N ALA A 44 2.03 13.38 -7.97
CA ALA A 44 3.44 13.24 -7.66
C ALA A 44 3.81 11.76 -7.40
N PRO A 45 4.95 11.29 -7.93
CA PRO A 45 5.34 9.89 -7.80
C PRO A 45 5.83 9.59 -6.38
N VAL A 46 5.22 8.57 -5.79
CA VAL A 46 5.50 8.06 -4.46
C VAL A 46 6.07 6.65 -4.59
N MET A 47 7.26 6.43 -4.03
CA MET A 47 7.85 5.09 -4.01
C MET A 47 7.49 4.37 -2.73
N GLY A 48 6.91 3.19 -2.90
CA GLY A 48 6.75 2.18 -1.88
C GLY A 48 7.53 0.92 -2.21
N GLU A 49 7.59 0.02 -1.24
CA GLU A 49 8.21 -1.30 -1.35
C GLU A 49 7.30 -2.34 -0.71
N VAL A 50 7.20 -3.50 -1.35
CA VAL A 50 6.45 -4.63 -0.81
C VAL A 50 7.20 -5.18 0.40
N SER A 51 6.70 -4.87 1.59
CA SER A 51 7.25 -5.38 2.85
C SER A 51 6.87 -6.85 3.09
N ILE A 52 5.69 -7.28 2.61
CA ILE A 52 5.19 -8.64 2.78
C ILE A 52 4.54 -9.10 1.48
N ALA A 53 4.96 -10.26 0.96
CA ALA A 53 4.27 -10.95 -0.13
C ALA A 53 4.14 -12.43 0.24
N GLN A 54 2.94 -12.85 0.62
CA GLN A 54 2.61 -14.23 0.95
C GLN A 54 1.47 -14.71 0.05
N THR A 55 1.77 -15.70 -0.77
CA THR A 55 0.79 -16.35 -1.65
C THR A 55 -0.14 -17.27 -0.87
N PRO A 56 -1.37 -17.51 -1.38
CA PRO A 56 -2.29 -18.44 -0.74
C PRO A 56 -1.71 -19.86 -0.79
N GLY A 57 -1.63 -20.51 0.38
CA GLY A 57 -1.12 -21.87 0.49
C GLY A 57 -2.19 -22.93 0.19
N ALA A 58 -1.75 -24.15 -0.13
CA ALA A 58 -2.63 -25.30 -0.38
C ALA A 58 -3.47 -25.74 0.83
N ILE A 59 -3.10 -25.34 2.06
CA ILE A 59 -3.79 -25.73 3.29
C ILE A 59 -4.04 -24.46 4.13
N GLY A 60 -5.22 -23.85 3.99
CA GLY A 60 -5.79 -22.89 4.95
C GLY A 60 -4.98 -21.63 5.27
N LYS A 61 -3.87 -21.36 4.56
CA LYS A 61 -3.05 -20.16 4.76
C LYS A 61 -3.61 -19.04 3.89
N PRO A 62 -4.22 -18.00 4.47
CA PRO A 62 -4.66 -16.84 3.71
C PRO A 62 -3.45 -16.15 3.09
N ALA A 63 -3.64 -15.60 1.90
CA ALA A 63 -2.63 -14.74 1.31
C ALA A 63 -2.49 -13.46 2.16
N LYS A 64 -1.29 -12.87 2.16
CA LYS A 64 -1.03 -11.62 2.87
C LYS A 64 -0.13 -10.74 2.03
N ILE A 65 -0.49 -9.48 1.91
CA ILE A 65 0.32 -8.49 1.21
C ILE A 65 0.48 -7.23 2.06
N GLY A 66 1.70 -6.70 2.10
CA GLY A 66 2.03 -5.51 2.84
C GLY A 66 2.93 -4.61 2.00
N VAL A 67 2.60 -3.33 1.96
CA VAL A 67 3.39 -2.31 1.25
C VAL A 67 3.73 -1.19 2.20
N THR A 68 5.00 -0.81 2.22
CA THR A 68 5.53 0.29 3.02
C THR A 68 5.99 1.40 2.10
N LEU A 69 5.57 2.62 2.40
CA LEU A 69 5.93 3.84 1.69
C LEU A 69 7.29 4.32 2.20
N GLN A 70 8.17 4.73 1.28
CA GLN A 70 9.52 5.17 1.63
C GLN A 70 9.67 6.68 1.48
N TYR A 71 9.39 7.19 0.27
CA TYR A 71 9.55 8.60 -0.03
C TYR A 71 8.60 9.04 -1.14
N VAL A 72 8.31 10.33 -1.14
CA VAL A 72 7.60 11.03 -2.21
C VAL A 72 8.55 12.01 -2.87
N THR A 73 8.43 12.16 -4.19
CA THR A 73 9.17 13.19 -4.92
C THR A 73 8.32 14.46 -4.95
N ALA A 74 8.85 15.55 -4.39
CA ALA A 74 8.23 16.87 -4.42
C ALA A 74 8.38 17.53 -5.81
N VAL A 75 7.70 18.67 -6.00
CA VAL A 75 7.69 19.43 -7.26
C VAL A 75 9.08 19.95 -7.67
N ASP A 76 9.97 20.15 -6.71
CA ASP A 76 11.35 20.59 -6.90
C ASP A 76 12.31 19.42 -7.19
N GLY A 77 11.82 18.18 -7.19
CA GLY A 77 12.63 16.96 -7.31
C GLY A 77 13.22 16.47 -5.99
N THR A 78 12.97 17.15 -4.87
CA THR A 78 13.42 16.72 -3.55
C THR A 78 12.68 15.46 -3.11
N ARG A 79 13.41 14.49 -2.56
CA ARG A 79 12.82 13.26 -2.00
C ARG A 79 12.49 13.50 -0.54
N ILE A 80 11.19 13.58 -0.24
CA ILE A 80 10.70 13.76 1.12
C ILE A 80 10.40 12.38 1.71
N PRO A 81 11.04 11.98 2.82
CA PRO A 81 10.75 10.71 3.47
C PRO A 81 9.34 10.76 4.08
N ILE A 82 8.55 9.74 3.77
CA ILE A 82 7.20 9.57 4.30
C ILE A 82 7.12 8.24 5.03
N SER A 83 6.28 8.20 6.07
CA SER A 83 5.96 6.99 6.81
C SER A 83 4.51 6.64 6.57
N GLY A 84 4.28 5.50 5.93
CA GLY A 84 2.96 4.93 5.77
C GLY A 84 3.10 3.47 5.40
N GLN A 85 2.21 2.62 5.90
CA GLN A 85 2.19 1.22 5.54
C GLN A 85 0.74 0.77 5.42
N THR A 86 0.51 -0.15 4.50
CA THR A 86 -0.77 -0.84 4.38
C THR A 86 -0.52 -2.33 4.38
N VAL A 87 -1.38 -3.08 5.08
CA VAL A 87 -1.33 -4.53 5.12
C VAL A 87 -2.73 -5.03 4.87
N VAL A 88 -2.87 -5.89 3.85
CA VAL A 88 -4.11 -6.52 3.46
C VAL A 88 -3.95 -8.03 3.61
N GLU A 89 -4.87 -8.63 4.34
CA GLU A 89 -4.94 -10.07 4.57
C GLU A 89 -6.15 -10.62 3.79
N GLY A 90 -5.94 -11.74 3.10
CA GLY A 90 -6.98 -12.39 2.31
C GLY A 90 -8.08 -12.91 3.23
N GLU A 91 -9.33 -12.64 2.85
CA GLU A 91 -10.48 -12.93 3.69
C GLU A 91 -10.62 -14.44 3.92
N ASN A 92 -10.45 -14.88 5.17
CA ASN A 92 -10.75 -16.25 5.55
C ASN A 92 -12.28 -16.41 5.56
N LYS A 93 -12.84 -17.08 4.54
CA LYS A 93 -14.24 -17.51 4.50
C LYS A 93 -14.56 -18.61 5.53
N GLN A 94 -14.12 -18.46 6.79
CA GLN A 94 -14.38 -19.43 7.87
C GLN A 94 -15.75 -19.25 8.55
N THR A 95 -16.51 -18.21 8.23
CA THR A 95 -17.72 -17.85 9.02
C THR A 95 -19.01 -18.55 8.58
N THR A 96 -19.02 -19.36 7.53
CA THR A 96 -20.27 -20.03 7.09
C THR A 96 -20.04 -21.50 6.80
N SER A 97 -20.00 -22.32 7.85
CA SER A 97 -20.78 -23.57 7.90
C SER A 97 -20.39 -24.42 9.10
N LEU A 98 -21.20 -24.34 10.16
CA LEU A 98 -21.31 -25.41 11.16
C LEU A 98 -21.72 -26.77 10.51
N VAL A 99 -22.09 -26.77 9.22
CA VAL A 99 -22.56 -27.91 8.41
C VAL A 99 -21.44 -28.62 7.62
N VAL A 100 -20.21 -28.10 7.57
CA VAL A 100 -19.11 -28.70 6.77
C VAL A 100 -18.26 -29.69 7.57
N THR A 101 -18.54 -29.92 8.86
CA THR A 101 -17.71 -30.79 9.71
C THR A 101 -17.84 -32.28 9.38
N ILE A 102 -18.98 -32.74 8.83
CA ILE A 102 -19.21 -34.18 8.60
C ILE A 102 -18.76 -34.63 7.20
N LEU A 103 -18.74 -33.74 6.20
CA LEU A 103 -18.34 -34.08 4.83
C LEU A 103 -16.84 -33.91 4.55
N CYS A 104 -16.14 -33.06 5.31
CA CYS A 104 -14.69 -32.81 5.17
C CYS A 104 -13.79 -33.99 5.55
N CYS A 105 -14.27 -34.93 6.38
CA CYS A 105 -13.43 -36.01 6.89
C CYS A 105 -13.22 -37.16 5.90
N VAL A 106 -14.02 -37.26 4.83
CA VAL A 106 -14.06 -38.46 3.97
C VAL A 106 -13.50 -38.21 2.55
N LEU A 107 -13.44 -36.96 2.09
CA LEU A 107 -12.81 -36.57 0.82
C LEU A 107 -11.95 -35.33 1.05
N GLY A 108 -10.63 -35.45 0.88
CA GLY A 108 -9.65 -34.39 1.15
C GLY A 108 -10.02 -33.00 0.59
N LEU A 109 -10.64 -32.18 1.44
CA LEU A 109 -11.06 -30.83 1.07
C LEU A 109 -9.91 -29.86 1.30
N ILE A 110 -9.23 -29.56 0.18
CA ILE A 110 -8.29 -28.44 0.02
C ILE A 110 -9.08 -27.14 0.27
N MET A 111 -9.09 -26.66 1.52
CA MET A 111 -9.53 -25.31 1.84
C MET A 111 -8.50 -24.33 1.26
N LYS A 112 -8.78 -23.81 0.07
CA LYS A 112 -7.99 -22.73 -0.54
C LYS A 112 -8.08 -21.49 0.35
N GLY A 113 -6.93 -20.99 0.77
CA GLY A 113 -6.83 -19.73 1.53
C GLY A 113 -7.40 -18.57 0.71
N GLY A 114 -7.97 -17.58 1.40
CA GLY A 114 -8.49 -16.36 0.76
C GLY A 114 -7.42 -15.63 -0.03
N GLU A 115 -7.81 -15.05 -1.17
CA GLU A 115 -6.94 -14.22 -1.99
C GLU A 115 -6.80 -12.83 -1.35
N ALA A 116 -5.58 -12.30 -1.34
CA ALA A 116 -5.28 -10.94 -0.90
C ALA A 116 -4.85 -10.16 -2.13
N SER A 117 -5.52 -9.06 -2.44
CA SER A 117 -5.15 -8.17 -3.53
C SER A 117 -5.43 -6.73 -3.13
N ILE A 118 -4.52 -5.83 -3.48
CA ILE A 118 -4.69 -4.38 -3.32
C ILE A 118 -5.08 -3.84 -4.69
N PRO A 119 -6.35 -3.46 -4.91
CA PRO A 119 -6.77 -2.94 -6.21
C PRO A 119 -6.11 -1.59 -6.49
N ALA A 120 -5.88 -1.30 -7.77
CA ALA A 120 -5.48 0.02 -8.23
C ALA A 120 -6.47 1.09 -7.74
N GLY A 121 -5.95 2.25 -7.37
CA GLY A 121 -6.72 3.34 -6.75
C GLY A 121 -6.90 3.20 -5.24
N SER A 122 -6.46 2.09 -4.62
CA SER A 122 -6.47 1.95 -3.16
C SER A 122 -5.65 3.06 -2.51
N GLN A 123 -6.23 3.74 -1.52
CA GLN A 123 -5.59 4.89 -0.88
C GLN A 123 -4.90 4.49 0.42
N VAL A 124 -3.67 4.95 0.59
CA VAL A 124 -2.87 4.80 1.79
C VAL A 124 -2.54 6.18 2.34
N LYS A 125 -2.80 6.36 3.63
CA LYS A 125 -2.38 7.56 4.35
C LYS A 125 -0.95 7.38 4.82
N ALA A 126 -0.11 8.33 4.46
CA ALA A 126 1.25 8.46 4.96
C ALA A 126 1.42 9.82 5.64
N THR A 127 2.44 9.92 6.48
CA THR A 127 2.81 11.14 7.18
C THR A 127 4.25 11.49 6.83
N THR A 128 4.54 12.75 6.55
CA THR A 128 5.92 13.19 6.33
C THR A 128 6.73 13.07 7.62
N LEU A 129 7.91 12.44 7.53
CA LEU A 129 8.83 12.30 8.67
C LEU A 129 9.72 13.53 8.85
N ALA A 130 9.98 14.25 7.77
CA ALA A 130 10.65 15.54 7.80
C ALA A 130 9.60 16.66 7.78
N ASP A 131 9.87 17.73 8.53
CA ASP A 131 9.31 19.05 8.19
C ASP A 131 9.85 19.35 6.79
N ALA A 132 8.96 19.42 5.80
CA ALA A 132 9.35 19.66 4.44
C ALA A 132 9.83 21.12 4.31
N GLU A 133 11.08 21.39 4.69
CA GLU A 133 11.80 22.58 4.27
C GLU A 133 12.13 22.41 2.78
N ILE A 134 11.11 22.54 1.94
CA ILE A 134 11.34 22.70 0.52
C ILE A 134 11.96 24.08 0.37
N SER A 135 13.18 24.14 -0.15
CA SER A 135 13.73 25.38 -0.68
C SER A 135 12.84 25.80 -1.82
N THR A 136 11.80 26.57 -1.48
CA THR A 136 10.91 27.15 -2.46
C THR A 136 11.74 28.23 -3.13
N SER A 137 12.42 27.86 -4.22
CA SER A 137 12.91 28.80 -5.21
C SER A 137 11.71 29.34 -6.00
N ALA A 138 10.70 29.85 -5.29
CA ALA A 138 9.77 30.81 -5.86
C ALA A 138 10.54 32.13 -5.94
N GLU A 139 11.20 32.30 -7.08
CA GLU A 139 11.32 33.55 -7.82
C GLU A 139 11.40 34.83 -6.95
N GLN A 140 12.63 35.26 -6.69
CA GLN A 140 12.91 36.69 -6.50
C GLN A 140 12.51 37.43 -7.79
N LYS A 141 11.41 38.18 -7.79
CA LYS A 141 11.36 39.51 -8.43
C LYS A 141 10.14 40.35 -8.05
#